data_AF-A0A914E2X6-F1
#
_entry.id   AF-A0A914E2X6-F1
#
_cell.length_a   1.000
_cell.length_b   1.000
_cell.length_c   1.000
_cell.angle_alpha   90.00
_cell.angle_beta   90.00
_cell.angle_gamma   90.00
#
_symmetry.space_group_name_H-M   'P 1'
#
loop_
_entity.id
_entity.type
_entity.pdbx_description
1 polymer ?
#
loop_
_entity_poly.entity_id
_entity_poly.type
_entity_poly.pdbx_seq_one_letter_code
_entity_poly.pdbx_strand_id
1 'polypeptide(L)'
;MEIAMNIIKSGENEGKEKDPFDNHYEKLKCAMEVVDKSSDEFKRIQTYLKNTHADTHRSYKLEIIDVFRISREGEDNRFKKDISNHHLLWHGSRTSNFAGILSQGLRIAPPEAPCTGYMFGKGIYFADMVSKSANYCSAYNSDGLLLLCQVALGNIKEEISSRYVEKADKGYHSVKGVGGTRPNPKSTVYDENGVAITLGKPTKSKDNQHRSLLYNEYIVYDEAQVKMRYLIRADFKSTY
;
A
#
# COMPACT_ATOMS: atom_id res chain seq x y z
N MET A 1 7.25 -11.47 -11.77
CA MET A 1 8.55 -12.16 -12.00
C MET A 1 9.19 -11.74 -13.32
N GLU A 2 8.51 -11.85 -14.46
CA GLU A 2 9.09 -11.51 -15.78
C GLU A 2 9.69 -10.09 -15.86
N ILE A 3 8.97 -9.07 -15.36
CA ILE A 3 9.47 -7.68 -15.34
C ILE A 3 10.76 -7.54 -14.51
N ALA A 4 10.81 -8.17 -13.33
CA ALA A 4 12.00 -8.13 -12.48
C ALA A 4 13.21 -8.79 -13.18
N MET A 5 12.99 -9.92 -13.84
CA MET A 5 14.03 -10.60 -14.62
C MET A 5 14.49 -9.76 -15.82
N ASN A 6 13.59 -9.06 -16.50
CA ASN A 6 13.94 -8.20 -17.63
C ASN A 6 14.77 -6.99 -17.18
N ILE A 7 14.47 -6.40 -16.02
CA ILE A 7 15.27 -5.32 -15.43
C ILE A 7 16.70 -5.81 -15.16
N ILE A 8 16.85 -6.98 -14.52
CA ILE A 8 18.16 -7.56 -14.20
C ILE A 8 18.97 -7.83 -15.47
N LYS A 9 18.40 -8.56 -16.43
CA LYS A 9 19.07 -8.96 -17.68
C LYS A 9 19.54 -7.78 -18.53
N SER A 10 18.77 -6.69 -18.53
CA SER A 10 19.18 -5.50 -19.28
C SER A 10 20.37 -4.79 -18.63
N GLY A 11 20.56 -4.87 -17.30
CA GLY A 11 21.64 -4.20 -16.57
C GLY A 11 23.01 -4.86 -16.73
N GLU A 12 23.03 -6.16 -17.05
CA GLU A 12 24.27 -6.92 -17.28
C GLU A 12 24.93 -6.59 -18.63
N ASN A 13 24.18 -5.99 -19.57
CA ASN A 13 24.65 -5.70 -20.94
C ASN A 13 25.13 -4.24 -21.14
N GLU A 14 25.02 -3.38 -20.14
CA GLU A 14 25.40 -1.96 -20.23
C GLU A 14 26.77 -1.74 -19.58
N GLY A 15 27.80 -1.56 -20.42
CA GLY A 15 29.09 -0.87 -20.18
C GLY A 15 29.82 -1.08 -18.84
N LYS A 16 31.06 -1.57 -18.90
CA LYS A 16 31.99 -1.83 -17.77
C LYS A 16 32.34 -0.63 -16.84
N GLU A 17 31.72 0.54 -16.98
CA GLU A 17 32.07 1.76 -16.23
C GLU A 17 31.19 2.06 -15.00
N LYS A 18 30.01 1.45 -14.87
CA LYS A 18 29.11 1.66 -13.71
C LYS A 18 28.97 0.42 -12.85
N ASP A 19 28.76 0.62 -11.55
CA ASP A 19 28.47 -0.46 -10.62
C ASP A 19 27.14 -1.16 -11.03
N PRO A 20 27.08 -2.50 -11.07
CA PRO A 20 25.88 -3.23 -11.46
C PRO A 20 24.62 -2.90 -10.63
N PHE A 21 24.78 -2.56 -9.35
CA PHE A 21 23.66 -2.17 -8.49
C PHE A 21 23.10 -0.81 -8.90
N ASP A 22 23.96 0.14 -9.29
CA ASP A 22 23.53 1.45 -9.80
C ASP A 22 22.73 1.30 -11.09
N ASN A 23 23.17 0.41 -12.01
CA ASN A 23 22.44 0.12 -13.25
C ASN A 23 21.05 -0.46 -12.96
N HIS A 24 20.92 -1.39 -12.01
CA HIS A 24 19.61 -1.93 -11.62
C HIS A 24 18.74 -0.89 -10.92
N TYR A 25 19.31 -0.06 -10.06
CA TYR A 25 18.61 1.00 -9.35
C TYR A 25 18.06 2.06 -10.32
N GLU A 26 18.83 2.51 -11.31
CA GLU A 26 18.38 3.46 -12.33
C GLU A 26 17.17 2.93 -13.12
N LYS A 27 17.12 1.63 -13.37
CA LYS A 27 16.00 0.96 -14.06
C LYS A 27 14.73 0.88 -13.23
N LEU A 28 14.83 1.04 -11.91
CA LEU A 28 13.66 1.19 -11.06
C LEU A 28 12.96 2.53 -11.29
N LYS A 29 13.62 3.54 -11.89
CA LYS A 29 13.03 4.85 -12.18
C LYS A 29 12.28 5.44 -10.97
N CYS A 30 12.83 5.21 -9.79
CA CYS A 30 12.20 5.52 -8.51
C CYS A 30 13.29 5.94 -7.54
N ALA A 31 13.38 7.25 -7.29
CA ALA A 31 14.33 7.79 -6.34
C ALA A 31 13.95 7.32 -4.93
N MET A 32 14.94 6.87 -4.17
CA MET A 32 14.78 6.40 -2.79
C MET A 32 15.71 7.16 -1.86
N GLU A 33 15.18 7.61 -0.74
CA GLU A 33 15.94 8.31 0.30
C GLU A 33 15.65 7.65 1.66
N VAL A 34 16.69 7.32 2.42
CA VAL A 34 16.53 6.71 3.74
C VAL A 34 15.95 7.73 4.70
N VAL A 35 14.86 7.37 5.38
CA VAL A 35 14.30 8.19 6.45
C VAL A 35 15.07 7.91 7.73
N ASP A 36 15.61 8.96 8.36
CA ASP A 36 16.31 8.85 9.63
C ASP A 36 15.38 8.27 10.71
N LYS A 37 15.85 7.23 11.39
CA LYS A 37 15.14 6.53 12.48
C LYS A 37 14.85 7.44 13.67
N SER A 38 15.62 8.51 13.85
CA SER A 38 15.42 9.51 14.91
C SER A 38 14.31 10.54 14.59
N SER A 39 13.92 10.65 13.32
CA SER A 39 12.98 11.65 12.83
C SER A 39 11.53 11.41 13.28
N ASP A 40 10.75 12.47 13.34
CA ASP A 40 9.32 12.38 13.67
C ASP A 40 8.51 11.70 12.55
N GLU A 41 8.99 11.78 11.31
CA GLU A 41 8.43 11.04 10.18
C GLU A 41 8.53 9.52 10.40
N PHE A 42 9.72 9.03 10.76
CA PHE A 42 9.91 7.61 11.07
C PHE A 42 9.05 7.18 12.27
N LYS A 43 9.06 7.95 13.37
CA LYS A 43 8.25 7.66 14.56
C LYS A 43 6.75 7.62 14.26
N ARG A 44 6.27 8.48 13.36
CA ARG A 44 4.87 8.47 12.91
C ARG A 44 4.53 7.19 12.15
N ILE A 45 5.39 6.75 11.22
CA ILE A 45 5.20 5.49 10.47
C ILE A 45 5.29 4.29 11.42
N GLN A 46 6.25 4.29 12.35
CA GLN A 46 6.37 3.25 13.38
C GLN A 46 5.12 3.18 14.27
N THR A 47 4.57 4.33 14.65
CA THR A 47 3.31 4.42 15.40
C THR A 47 2.15 3.89 14.57
N TYR A 48 2.09 4.23 13.27
CA TYR A 48 1.05 3.76 12.38
C TYR A 48 1.06 2.23 12.26
N LEU A 49 2.25 1.64 12.05
CA LEU A 49 2.44 0.20 11.99
C LEU A 49 2.04 -0.46 13.31
N LYS A 50 2.56 0.03 14.44
CA LYS A 50 2.28 -0.54 15.76
C LYS A 50 0.79 -0.52 16.11
N ASN A 51 0.12 0.61 15.86
CA ASN A 51 -1.27 0.80 16.28
C ASN A 51 -2.27 0.11 15.35
N THR A 52 -1.90 -0.21 14.10
CA THR A 52 -2.82 -0.80 13.13
C THR A 52 -2.54 -2.27 12.83
N HIS A 53 -1.78 -2.93 13.71
CA HIS A 53 -1.67 -4.39 13.71
C HIS A 53 -2.94 -4.99 14.29
N ALA A 54 -3.64 -5.76 13.47
CA ALA A 54 -4.92 -6.36 13.83
C ALA A 54 -4.79 -7.50 14.87
N ASP A 55 -5.68 -7.50 15.86
CA ASP A 55 -5.70 -8.52 16.91
C ASP A 55 -5.99 -9.94 16.41
N THR A 56 -6.59 -10.14 15.24
CA THR A 56 -6.81 -11.49 14.67
C THR A 56 -5.59 -12.02 13.93
N HIS A 57 -4.63 -11.17 13.56
CA HIS A 57 -3.41 -11.55 12.84
C HIS A 57 -2.25 -11.76 13.84
N ARG A 58 -2.39 -12.77 14.71
CA ARG A 58 -1.47 -13.00 15.84
C ARG A 58 -0.25 -13.83 15.51
N SER A 59 -0.23 -14.50 14.36
CA SER A 59 0.82 -15.46 13.97
C SER A 59 2.19 -14.83 13.76
N TYR A 60 2.26 -13.50 13.66
CA TYR A 60 3.51 -12.76 13.54
C TYR A 60 3.41 -11.39 14.20
N LYS A 61 4.58 -10.82 14.48
CA LYS A 61 4.78 -9.40 14.79
C LYS A 61 5.54 -8.73 13.66
N LEU A 62 5.27 -7.45 13.47
CA LEU A 62 5.98 -6.61 12.51
C LEU A 62 6.89 -5.65 13.25
N GLU A 63 8.14 -5.56 12.79
CA GLU A 63 9.10 -4.56 13.23
C GLU A 63 9.67 -3.84 12.02
N ILE A 64 9.69 -2.51 12.04
CA ILE A 64 10.30 -1.73 10.97
C ILE A 64 11.81 -1.88 11.06
N ILE A 65 12.43 -2.33 9.98
CA ILE A 65 13.88 -2.32 9.85
C ILE A 65 14.30 -0.98 9.23
N ASP A 66 13.77 -0.66 8.04
CA ASP A 66 14.11 0.56 7.30
C ASP A 66 12.88 1.18 6.65
N VAL A 67 12.90 2.51 6.49
CA VAL A 67 11.88 3.28 5.77
C VAL A 67 12.61 4.12 4.73
N PHE A 68 12.09 4.08 3.51
CA PHE A 68 12.58 4.88 2.40
C PHE A 68 11.46 5.79 1.93
N ARG A 69 11.72 7.09 1.82
CA ARG A 69 10.89 7.99 1.02
C ARG A 69 11.14 7.65 -0.44
N ILE A 70 10.06 7.45 -1.19
CA ILE A 70 10.16 7.06 -2.60
C ILE A 70 9.45 8.06 -3.50
N SER A 71 10.04 8.33 -4.67
CA SER A 71 9.48 9.19 -5.69
C SER A 71 9.68 8.55 -7.07
N ARG A 72 8.60 7.95 -7.58
CA ARG A 72 8.61 7.31 -8.90
C ARG A 72 8.50 8.34 -10.02
N GLU A 73 9.30 8.17 -11.06
CA GLU A 73 9.32 9.05 -12.23
C GLU A 73 7.92 9.21 -12.85
N GLY A 74 7.52 10.46 -13.07
CA GLY A 74 6.22 10.83 -13.65
C GLY A 74 4.99 10.60 -12.76
N GLU A 75 5.14 9.99 -11.58
CA GLU A 75 3.99 9.67 -10.71
C GLU A 75 3.34 10.92 -10.12
N ASP A 76 4.13 11.93 -9.72
CA ASP A 76 3.59 13.18 -9.20
C ASP A 76 2.81 13.98 -10.26
N ASN A 77 3.27 13.92 -11.52
CA ASN A 77 2.62 14.63 -12.63
C ASN A 77 1.28 14.00 -13.01
N ARG A 78 1.17 12.66 -12.95
CA ARG A 78 -0.08 11.96 -13.27
C ARG A 78 -1.07 11.92 -12.10
N PHE A 79 -0.62 12.16 -10.88
CA PHE A 79 -1.44 12.00 -9.69
C PHE A 79 -2.62 12.99 -9.70
N LYS A 80 -3.85 12.48 -9.47
CA LYS A 80 -5.09 13.27 -9.47
C LYS A 80 -5.23 14.13 -8.21
N LYS A 81 -4.44 15.21 -8.14
CA LYS A 81 -4.41 16.18 -7.03
C LYS A 81 -5.75 16.92 -6.83
N ASP A 82 -6.59 16.95 -7.86
CA ASP A 82 -7.91 17.59 -7.89
C ASP A 82 -9.01 16.75 -7.20
N ILE A 83 -8.81 15.44 -7.08
CA ILE A 83 -9.71 14.58 -6.32
C ILE A 83 -9.44 14.78 -4.83
N SER A 84 -10.45 15.11 -4.04
CA SER A 84 -10.28 15.36 -2.59
C SER A 84 -10.09 14.06 -1.78
N ASN A 85 -10.05 14.19 -0.45
CA ASN A 85 -10.06 13.06 0.49
C ASN A 85 -8.86 12.12 0.31
N HIS A 86 -7.67 12.66 0.50
CA HIS A 86 -6.41 11.92 0.41
C HIS A 86 -6.13 11.17 1.70
N HIS A 87 -5.83 9.88 1.60
CA HIS A 87 -5.41 9.05 2.72
C HIS A 87 -4.04 8.43 2.45
N LEU A 88 -3.23 8.29 3.49
CA LEU A 88 -2.03 7.46 3.46
C LEU A 88 -2.42 6.04 3.90
N LEU A 89 -2.35 5.08 2.99
CA LEU A 89 -2.83 3.71 3.21
C LEU A 89 -1.78 2.66 2.89
N TRP A 90 -1.90 1.50 3.56
CA TRP A 90 -0.98 0.37 3.41
C TRP A 90 -1.29 -0.45 2.17
N HIS A 91 -0.26 -0.83 1.44
CA HIS A 91 -0.31 -1.85 0.39
C HIS A 91 0.81 -2.88 0.61
N GLY A 92 0.48 -4.16 0.49
CA GLY A 92 1.46 -5.25 0.61
C GLY A 92 1.45 -6.11 -0.63
N SER A 93 2.63 -6.61 -0.99
CA SER A 93 2.83 -7.51 -2.12
C SER A 93 4.05 -8.38 -1.85
N ARG A 94 4.20 -9.48 -2.58
CA ARG A 94 5.42 -10.29 -2.51
C ARG A 94 6.62 -9.46 -2.91
N THR A 95 7.75 -9.62 -2.22
CA THR A 95 9.01 -8.91 -2.51
C THR A 95 9.41 -9.00 -3.98
N SER A 96 9.17 -10.15 -4.63
CA SER A 96 9.45 -10.37 -6.05
C SER A 96 8.66 -9.49 -7.03
N ASN A 97 7.59 -8.83 -6.57
CA ASN A 97 6.81 -7.89 -7.37
C ASN A 97 7.33 -6.45 -7.27
N PHE A 98 8.13 -6.12 -6.25
CA PHE A 98 8.49 -4.72 -5.96
C PHE A 98 9.36 -4.08 -7.05
N ALA A 99 10.24 -4.83 -7.73
CA ALA A 99 10.97 -4.28 -8.87
C ALA A 99 10.04 -3.77 -9.98
N GLY A 100 8.94 -4.49 -10.25
CA GLY A 100 7.92 -4.07 -11.21
C GLY A 100 7.05 -2.93 -10.67
N ILE A 101 6.68 -2.97 -9.39
CA ILE A 101 5.88 -1.92 -8.75
C ILE A 101 6.64 -0.59 -8.70
N LEU A 102 7.93 -0.62 -8.37
CA LEU A 102 8.76 0.59 -8.28
C LEU A 102 9.01 1.19 -9.67
N SER A 103 9.23 0.36 -10.70
CA SER A 103 9.47 0.84 -12.08
C SER A 103 8.21 1.29 -12.83
N GLN A 104 7.06 0.66 -12.59
CA GLN A 104 5.84 0.87 -13.39
C GLN A 104 4.67 1.43 -12.58
N GLY A 105 4.80 1.48 -11.26
CA GLY A 105 3.70 1.80 -10.35
C GLY A 105 2.83 0.59 -10.01
N LEU A 106 1.87 0.82 -9.10
CA LEU A 106 0.80 -0.14 -8.85
C LEU A 106 -0.17 -0.16 -10.04
N ARG A 107 -0.48 -1.36 -10.54
CA ARG A 107 -1.29 -1.56 -11.74
C ARG A 107 -2.58 -2.29 -11.45
N ILE A 108 -3.62 -1.95 -12.20
CA ILE A 108 -4.86 -2.70 -12.20
C ILE A 108 -4.64 -4.00 -12.98
N ALA A 109 -5.20 -5.11 -12.49
CA ALA A 109 -5.11 -6.39 -13.17
C ALA A 109 -5.72 -6.26 -14.58
N PRO A 110 -5.09 -6.85 -15.62
CA PRO A 110 -5.57 -6.73 -16.98
C PRO A 110 -6.93 -7.46 -17.16
N PRO A 111 -7.76 -7.09 -18.16
CA PRO A 111 -9.09 -7.67 -18.37
C PRO A 111 -9.12 -9.20 -18.49
N GLU A 112 -8.03 -9.81 -18.96
CA GLU A 112 -7.89 -11.24 -19.18
C GLU A 112 -7.56 -12.02 -17.90
N ALA A 113 -7.06 -11.35 -16.85
CA ALA A 113 -6.73 -12.00 -15.60
C ALA A 113 -8.00 -12.51 -14.88
N PRO A 114 -7.97 -13.69 -14.22
CA PRO A 114 -9.11 -14.19 -13.46
C PRO A 114 -9.56 -13.20 -12.38
N CYS A 115 -10.87 -13.02 -12.24
CA CYS A 115 -11.48 -12.14 -11.23
C CYS A 115 -11.63 -12.80 -9.85
N THR A 116 -11.37 -14.11 -9.75
CA THR A 116 -11.48 -14.88 -8.51
C THR A 116 -10.53 -14.36 -7.44
N GLY A 117 -11.08 -13.94 -6.30
CA GLY A 117 -10.34 -13.38 -5.17
C GLY A 117 -10.47 -11.86 -4.98
N TYR A 118 -11.04 -11.14 -5.94
CA TYR A 118 -11.29 -9.70 -5.82
C TYR A 118 -12.69 -9.41 -5.28
N MET A 119 -12.81 -9.05 -3.99
CA MET A 119 -14.10 -8.79 -3.33
C MET A 119 -14.89 -7.65 -3.98
N PHE A 120 -14.19 -6.69 -4.60
CA PHE A 120 -14.77 -5.51 -5.24
C PHE A 120 -14.34 -5.37 -6.70
N GLY A 121 -13.96 -6.47 -7.35
CA GLY A 121 -13.48 -6.49 -8.74
C GLY A 121 -12.08 -5.88 -8.94
N LYS A 122 -11.71 -5.63 -10.19
CA LYS A 122 -10.33 -5.28 -10.56
C LYS A 122 -10.03 -3.82 -10.23
N GLY A 123 -9.19 -3.61 -9.23
CA GLY A 123 -8.71 -2.29 -8.82
C GLY A 123 -7.43 -2.42 -8.01
N ILE A 124 -6.92 -1.28 -7.52
CA ILE A 124 -5.77 -1.25 -6.61
C ILE A 124 -6.31 -1.23 -5.19
N TYR A 125 -5.95 -2.25 -4.42
CA TYR A 125 -6.44 -2.47 -3.06
C TYR A 125 -5.47 -1.92 -2.02
N PHE A 126 -6.04 -1.24 -1.03
CA PHE A 126 -5.35 -0.68 0.13
C PHE A 126 -6.09 -1.03 1.42
N ALA A 127 -5.37 -1.00 2.54
CA ALA A 127 -5.96 -1.14 3.86
C ALA A 127 -5.47 -0.03 4.81
N ASP A 128 -6.30 0.29 5.80
CA ASP A 128 -5.92 1.16 6.92
C ASP A 128 -5.32 0.37 8.10
N MET A 129 -5.27 -0.97 7.98
CA MET A 129 -4.68 -1.91 8.92
C MET A 129 -3.42 -2.54 8.33
N VAL A 130 -2.23 -2.29 8.91
CA VAL A 130 -0.97 -2.77 8.35
C VAL A 130 -0.94 -4.30 8.20
N SER A 131 -1.43 -5.04 9.20
CA SER A 131 -1.34 -6.51 9.16
C SER A 131 -2.27 -7.14 8.12
N LYS A 132 -3.31 -6.42 7.68
CA LYS A 132 -4.13 -6.87 6.54
C LYS A 132 -3.34 -6.81 5.25
N SER A 133 -2.64 -5.69 5.00
CA SER A 133 -1.75 -5.55 3.84
C SER A 133 -0.53 -6.47 3.95
N ALA A 134 0.03 -6.66 5.14
CA ALA A 134 1.21 -7.49 5.36
C ALA A 134 0.99 -8.98 5.05
N ASN A 135 -0.24 -9.50 5.18
CA ASN A 135 -0.55 -10.87 4.74
C ASN A 135 -0.30 -11.08 3.23
N TYR A 136 -0.34 -10.03 2.41
CA TYR A 136 -0.04 -10.11 0.98
C TYR A 136 1.47 -10.14 0.68
N CYS A 137 2.33 -9.86 1.65
CA CYS A 137 3.78 -9.99 1.50
C CYS A 137 4.21 -11.46 1.35
N SER A 138 3.43 -12.40 1.90
CA SER A 138 3.80 -13.83 1.97
C SER A 138 5.20 -14.05 2.58
N ALA A 139 5.60 -13.19 3.52
CA ALA A 139 6.86 -13.28 4.26
C ALA A 139 6.64 -14.07 5.56
N TYR A 140 7.50 -15.05 5.81
CA TYR A 140 7.48 -15.87 7.01
C TYR A 140 8.90 -15.94 7.56
N ASN A 141 9.12 -15.49 8.80
CA ASN A 141 10.46 -15.42 9.43
C ASN A 141 11.52 -14.80 8.53
N SER A 142 11.14 -13.73 7.83
CA SER A 142 11.96 -13.04 6.83
C SER A 142 11.51 -11.60 6.67
N ASP A 143 12.39 -10.80 6.07
CA ASP A 143 12.07 -9.44 5.66
C ASP A 143 10.98 -9.44 4.58
N GLY A 144 9.97 -8.60 4.79
CA GLY A 144 8.97 -8.27 3.78
C GLY A 144 8.98 -6.79 3.44
N LEU A 145 8.41 -6.47 2.29
CA LEU A 145 8.25 -5.09 1.82
C LEU A 145 6.78 -4.67 1.87
N LEU A 146 6.55 -3.47 2.37
CA LEU A 146 5.26 -2.79 2.43
C LEU A 146 5.37 -1.41 1.79
N LEU A 147 4.26 -0.92 1.24
CA LEU A 147 4.13 0.45 0.76
C LEU A 147 3.15 1.22 1.64
N LEU A 148 3.46 2.51 1.82
CA LEU A 148 2.46 3.52 2.14
C LEU A 148 2.25 4.41 0.92
N CYS A 149 1.01 4.45 0.45
CA CYS A 149 0.63 5.24 -0.71
C CYS A 149 -0.34 6.34 -0.30
N GLN A 150 -0.14 7.53 -0.85
CA GLN A 150 -1.16 8.56 -0.87
C GLN A 150 -2.20 8.18 -1.92
N VAL A 151 -3.44 7.98 -1.48
CA VAL A 151 -4.55 7.54 -2.31
C VAL A 151 -5.62 8.62 -2.32
N ALA A 152 -5.95 9.12 -3.52
CA ALA A 152 -7.01 10.10 -3.70
C ALA A 152 -8.36 9.38 -3.76
N LEU A 153 -9.06 9.30 -2.62
CA LEU A 153 -10.28 8.51 -2.50
C LEU A 153 -11.53 9.26 -3.01
N GLY A 154 -11.53 10.59 -2.98
CA GLY A 154 -12.66 11.43 -3.34
C GLY A 154 -13.93 11.05 -2.58
N ASN A 155 -15.06 11.15 -3.27
CA ASN A 155 -16.32 10.57 -2.81
C ASN A 155 -16.26 9.03 -2.84
N ILE A 156 -16.47 8.41 -1.67
CA ILE A 156 -16.30 6.97 -1.44
C ILE A 156 -17.66 6.27 -1.47
N LYS A 157 -17.77 5.19 -2.25
CA LYS A 157 -18.90 4.27 -2.19
C LYS A 157 -18.64 3.22 -1.11
N GLU A 158 -19.37 3.30 0.00
CA GLU A 158 -19.28 2.30 1.08
C GLU A 158 -20.09 1.05 0.74
N GLU A 159 -19.47 -0.13 0.91
CA GLU A 159 -20.07 -1.44 0.66
C GLU A 159 -19.83 -2.36 1.88
N ILE A 160 -20.88 -3.03 2.38
CA ILE A 160 -20.82 -3.92 3.56
C ILE A 160 -20.66 -5.40 3.19
N SER A 161 -20.92 -5.74 1.92
CA SER A 161 -20.76 -7.06 1.30
C SER A 161 -19.92 -6.97 0.04
N SER A 162 -19.33 -8.08 -0.40
CA SER A 162 -18.60 -8.12 -1.68
C SER A 162 -19.52 -7.75 -2.83
N ARG A 163 -19.02 -6.93 -3.76
CA ARG A 163 -19.75 -6.48 -4.94
C ARG A 163 -18.75 -6.30 -6.08
N TYR A 164 -18.84 -7.16 -7.08
CA TYR A 164 -17.96 -7.06 -8.24
C TYR A 164 -18.26 -5.80 -9.05
N VAL A 165 -17.27 -4.91 -9.21
CA VAL A 165 -17.32 -3.73 -10.06
C VAL A 165 -15.98 -3.56 -10.79
N GLU A 166 -16.01 -3.01 -11.99
CA GLU A 166 -14.79 -2.74 -12.78
C GLU A 166 -14.40 -1.25 -12.77
N LYS A 167 -15.30 -0.41 -12.27
CA LYS A 167 -15.11 1.04 -12.11
C LYS A 167 -15.96 1.55 -10.95
N ALA A 168 -15.61 2.70 -10.41
CA ALA A 168 -16.45 3.37 -9.42
C ALA A 168 -17.83 3.73 -10.01
N ASP A 169 -18.86 3.63 -9.17
CA ASP A 169 -20.22 4.06 -9.53
C ASP A 169 -20.26 5.55 -9.88
N LYS A 170 -21.23 5.97 -10.71
CA LYS A 170 -21.41 7.39 -11.07
C LYS A 170 -21.49 8.26 -9.81
N GLY A 171 -20.65 9.30 -9.76
CA GLY A 171 -20.57 10.23 -8.63
C GLY A 171 -19.59 9.80 -7.52
N TYR A 172 -18.96 8.63 -7.64
CA TYR A 172 -17.94 8.13 -6.74
C TYR A 172 -16.59 7.97 -7.46
N HIS A 173 -15.51 7.99 -6.69
CA HIS A 173 -14.14 7.87 -7.19
C HIS A 173 -13.45 6.61 -6.66
N SER A 174 -13.95 6.03 -5.58
CA SER A 174 -13.41 4.84 -4.95
C SER A 174 -14.51 4.02 -4.29
N VAL A 175 -14.20 2.77 -3.97
CA VAL A 175 -15.03 1.89 -3.16
C VAL A 175 -14.33 1.66 -1.82
N LYS A 176 -15.11 1.57 -0.75
CA LYS A 176 -14.64 1.14 0.56
C LYS A 176 -15.44 -0.05 1.04
N GLY A 177 -14.77 -1.19 1.13
CA GLY A 177 -15.29 -2.34 1.87
C GLY A 177 -15.28 -2.01 3.35
N VAL A 178 -16.45 -1.93 3.98
CA VAL A 178 -16.60 -1.48 5.35
C VAL A 178 -16.43 -2.66 6.31
N GLY A 179 -15.32 -2.65 7.06
CA GLY A 179 -14.99 -3.69 8.02
C GLY A 179 -15.61 -3.50 9.40
N GLY A 180 -15.71 -4.58 10.18
CA GLY A 180 -16.17 -4.53 11.58
C GLY A 180 -15.18 -3.87 12.55
N THR A 181 -13.92 -3.74 12.16
CA THR A 181 -12.85 -3.09 12.92
C THR A 181 -12.10 -2.10 12.03
N ARG A 182 -11.76 -0.94 12.60
CA ARG A 182 -10.97 0.11 11.92
C ARG A 182 -10.06 0.82 12.92
N PRO A 183 -9.01 1.53 12.47
CA PRO A 183 -8.27 2.46 13.32
C PRO A 183 -9.22 3.51 13.93
N ASN A 184 -9.01 3.90 15.19
CA ASN A 184 -9.83 4.93 15.83
C ASN A 184 -9.70 6.27 15.08
N PRO A 185 -10.78 6.80 14.48
CA PRO A 185 -10.72 8.00 13.64
C PRO A 185 -10.36 9.27 14.44
N LYS A 186 -10.54 9.27 15.77
CA LYS A 186 -10.16 10.40 16.63
C LYS A 186 -8.64 10.64 16.70
N SER A 187 -7.85 9.65 16.29
CA SER A 187 -6.39 9.74 16.23
C SER A 187 -5.89 9.96 14.80
N THR A 188 -6.73 10.55 13.93
CA THR A 188 -6.31 10.97 12.60
C THR A 188 -5.50 12.24 12.70
N VAL A 189 -4.30 12.20 12.11
CA VAL A 189 -3.46 13.39 11.89
C VAL A 189 -3.42 13.67 10.40
N TYR A 190 -3.03 14.88 10.02
CA TYR A 190 -2.88 15.30 8.63
C TYR A 190 -1.43 15.74 8.41
N ASP A 191 -0.85 15.38 7.27
CA ASP A 191 0.44 15.93 6.84
C ASP A 191 0.29 17.38 6.34
N GLU A 192 1.40 18.02 5.98
CA GLU A 192 1.43 19.39 5.47
C GLU A 192 0.63 19.60 4.17
N ASN A 193 0.31 18.52 3.46
CA ASN A 193 -0.49 18.53 2.23
C ASN A 193 -1.94 18.11 2.48
N GLY A 194 -2.36 17.98 3.75
CA GLY A 194 -3.72 17.59 4.11
C GLY A 194 -4.03 16.09 3.89
N VAL A 195 -3.01 15.23 3.76
CA VAL A 195 -3.20 13.78 3.65
C VAL A 195 -3.53 13.20 5.01
N ALA A 196 -4.66 12.51 5.12
CA ALA A 196 -5.11 11.88 6.34
C ALA A 196 -4.29 10.62 6.67
N ILE A 197 -3.83 10.52 7.92
CA ILE A 197 -3.12 9.36 8.47
C ILE A 197 -3.81 8.95 9.78
N THR A 198 -4.58 7.86 9.76
CA THR A 198 -5.33 7.41 10.94
C THR A 198 -4.50 6.48 11.81
N LEU A 199 -3.80 7.05 12.79
CA LEU A 199 -2.86 6.37 13.67
C LEU A 199 -3.51 5.65 14.86
N GLY A 200 -4.84 5.62 14.91
CA GLY A 200 -5.59 5.12 16.06
C GLY A 200 -5.46 3.61 16.25
N LYS A 201 -5.42 3.17 17.51
CA LYS A 201 -5.57 1.75 17.84
C LYS A 201 -6.90 1.20 17.31
N PRO A 202 -7.02 -0.11 17.08
CA PRO A 202 -8.20 -0.69 16.46
C PRO A 202 -9.42 -0.51 17.36
N THR A 203 -10.55 -0.12 16.77
CA THR A 203 -11.83 0.01 17.43
C THR A 203 -12.92 -0.69 16.60
N LYS A 204 -13.88 -1.30 17.29
CA LYS A 204 -15.01 -1.98 16.65
C LYS A 204 -16.04 -0.94 16.19
N SER A 205 -16.62 -1.14 15.02
CA SER A 205 -17.78 -0.36 14.61
C SER A 205 -18.98 -0.69 15.51
N LYS A 206 -19.83 0.31 15.76
CA LYS A 206 -21.06 0.13 16.56
C LYS A 206 -22.08 -0.78 15.86
N ASP A 207 -22.00 -0.87 14.54
CA ASP A 207 -22.93 -1.62 13.70
C ASP A 207 -22.19 -2.75 12.96
N ASN A 208 -21.91 -3.84 13.70
CA ASN A 208 -21.12 -4.97 13.23
C ASN A 208 -21.95 -6.17 12.76
N GLN A 209 -23.27 -6.18 12.95
CA GLN A 209 -24.07 -7.41 12.83
C GLN A 209 -24.27 -7.90 11.38
N HIS A 210 -23.93 -7.09 10.37
CA HIS A 210 -24.18 -7.41 8.96
C HIS A 210 -22.99 -7.18 8.01
N ARG A 211 -21.76 -7.09 8.52
CA ARG A 211 -20.56 -6.84 7.69
C ARG A 211 -19.87 -8.14 7.34
N SER A 212 -19.55 -8.32 6.06
CA SER A 212 -18.77 -9.49 5.59
C SER A 212 -17.26 -9.34 5.79
N LEU A 213 -16.77 -8.12 6.03
CA LEU A 213 -15.34 -7.82 6.22
C LEU A 213 -14.99 -7.60 7.70
N LEU A 214 -13.86 -8.16 8.13
CA LEU A 214 -13.31 -7.90 9.48
C LEU A 214 -12.66 -6.50 9.58
N TYR A 215 -12.02 -6.04 8.51
CA TYR A 215 -11.28 -4.77 8.43
C TYR A 215 -11.58 -4.07 7.11
N ASN A 216 -11.40 -2.75 7.06
CA ASN A 216 -11.69 -1.98 5.86
C ASN A 216 -10.81 -2.40 4.66
N GLU A 217 -11.30 -2.10 3.47
CA GLU A 217 -10.54 -2.06 2.22
C GLU A 217 -10.88 -0.78 1.49
N TYR A 218 -9.91 -0.20 0.81
CA TYR A 218 -10.08 0.94 -0.07
C TYR A 218 -9.60 0.56 -1.45
N ILE A 219 -10.45 0.78 -2.45
CA ILE A 219 -10.22 0.33 -3.82
C ILE A 219 -10.37 1.54 -4.73
N VAL A 220 -9.34 1.78 -5.53
CA VAL A 220 -9.37 2.75 -6.64
C VAL A 220 -9.28 2.01 -7.97
N TYR A 221 -9.99 2.54 -8.98
CA TYR A 221 -10.11 1.95 -10.32
C TYR A 221 -9.37 2.79 -11.37
N ASP A 222 -8.48 3.66 -10.90
CA ASP A 222 -7.59 4.47 -11.73
C ASP A 222 -6.22 4.55 -11.07
N GLU A 223 -5.17 4.15 -11.80
CA GLU A 223 -3.79 4.17 -11.31
C GLU A 223 -3.28 5.58 -11.02
N ALA A 224 -3.89 6.60 -11.62
CA ALA A 224 -3.58 8.01 -11.37
C ALA A 224 -4.12 8.51 -10.01
N GLN A 225 -4.97 7.75 -9.32
CA GLN A 225 -5.40 8.06 -7.94
C GLN A 225 -4.38 7.61 -6.88
N VAL A 226 -3.23 7.07 -7.30
CA VAL A 226 -2.22 6.51 -6.40
C VAL A 226 -0.88 7.20 -6.60
N LYS A 227 -0.29 7.63 -5.49
CA LYS A 227 1.11 8.09 -5.41
C LYS A 227 1.81 7.35 -4.29
N MET A 228 2.86 6.59 -4.61
CA MET A 228 3.69 5.92 -3.63
C MET A 228 4.51 6.96 -2.86
N ARG A 229 4.56 6.84 -1.53
CA ARG A 229 5.26 7.80 -0.66
C ARG A 229 6.39 7.14 0.10
N TYR A 230 6.16 5.94 0.62
CA TYR A 230 7.16 5.20 1.39
C TYR A 230 7.23 3.73 1.00
N LEU A 231 8.47 3.23 0.95
CA LEU A 231 8.79 1.80 0.96
C LEU A 231 9.29 1.44 2.36
N ILE A 232 8.73 0.40 2.95
CA ILE A 232 9.06 -0.05 4.30
C ILE A 232 9.59 -1.48 4.21
N ARG A 233 10.82 -1.70 4.71
CA ARG A 233 11.34 -3.04 4.97
C ARG A 233 11.03 -3.40 6.42
N ALA A 234 10.26 -4.48 6.62
CA ALA A 234 9.84 -4.92 7.94
C ALA A 234 10.19 -6.38 8.17
N ASP A 235 10.58 -6.71 9.39
CA ASP A 235 10.80 -8.08 9.86
C ASP A 235 9.46 -8.72 10.25
N PHE A 236 9.19 -9.92 9.74
CA PHE A 236 8.01 -10.72 10.07
C PHE A 236 8.41 -11.80 11.07
N LYS A 237 8.41 -11.43 12.35
CA LYS A 237 8.79 -12.32 13.45
C LYS A 237 7.65 -13.28 13.79
N SER A 238 7.84 -14.58 13.57
CA SER A 238 6.91 -15.61 14.07
C SER A 238 6.75 -15.47 15.58
N THR A 239 5.52 -15.68 16.04
CA THR A 239 5.19 -15.78 17.47
C THR A 239 5.13 -17.22 17.98
N TYR A 240 5.40 -18.18 17.10
CA TYR A 240 5.54 -19.61 17.39
C TYR A 240 7.01 -20.03 17.30
#